data_AF-A0A935LVM2-F1
#
_entry.id   AF-A0A935LVM2-F1
#
_cell.length_a   1.000
_cell.length_b   1.000
_cell.length_c   1.000
_cell.angle_alpha   90.00
_cell.angle_beta   90.00
_cell.angle_gamma   90.00
#
_symmetry.space_group_name_H-M   'P 1'
#
loop_
_entity.id
_entity.type
_entity.pdbx_description
1 polymer ?
#
loop_
_entity_poly.entity_id
_entity_poly.type
_entity_poly.pdbx_seq_one_letter_code
_entity_poly.pdbx_strand_id
1 'polypeptide(L)'
;MNAIGRISTTYNVSVMGIDIESLRPTPDSPNGQSVRRFVKGALDFVDGLLTSVEQTSSLIPERYSLSQNYPNPFNPTTKINFSLPKNGIVTLKVFDVLGKEVMTLINEQKNAGSYEVEFNAGNLASGAYFFRMQSGEFSEIKRMMLIK
;
A
#
# COMPACT_ATOMS: atom_id res chain seq x y z
N MET A 1 -24.28 -15.78 44.01
CA MET A 1 -25.18 -15.74 42.83
C MET A 1 -24.49 -14.91 41.76
N ASN A 2 -23.90 -15.53 40.73
CA ASN A 2 -23.36 -14.83 39.55
C ASN A 2 -23.76 -15.63 38.31
N ALA A 3 -24.63 -15.09 37.47
CA ALA A 3 -24.97 -15.65 36.16
C ALA A 3 -24.44 -14.69 35.09
N ILE A 4 -23.34 -15.07 34.46
CA ILE A 4 -22.77 -14.38 33.29
C ILE A 4 -23.54 -14.90 32.07
N GLY A 5 -24.44 -14.08 31.54
CA GLY A 5 -25.23 -14.41 30.35
C GLY A 5 -24.32 -14.50 29.11
N ARG A 6 -24.18 -15.70 28.53
CA ARG A 6 -23.55 -15.88 27.22
C ARG A 6 -24.55 -15.44 26.15
N ILE A 7 -24.19 -14.39 25.41
CA ILE A 7 -24.94 -13.95 24.23
C ILE A 7 -24.52 -14.88 23.09
N SER A 8 -25.42 -15.73 22.61
CA SER A 8 -25.18 -16.62 21.47
C SER A 8 -25.75 -15.97 20.22
N THR A 9 -24.89 -15.37 19.41
CA THR A 9 -25.28 -14.87 18.09
C THR A 9 -25.30 -16.04 17.10
N THR A 10 -26.49 -16.46 16.69
CA THR A 10 -26.65 -17.47 15.64
C THR A 10 -26.48 -16.80 14.27
N TYR A 11 -25.42 -17.16 13.54
CA TYR A 11 -25.26 -16.78 12.14
C TYR A 11 -25.85 -17.87 11.25
N ASN A 12 -26.88 -17.54 10.46
CA ASN A 12 -27.40 -18.44 9.44
C ASN A 12 -26.48 -18.37 8.22
N VAL A 13 -25.59 -19.36 8.07
CA VAL A 13 -24.77 -19.53 6.87
C VAL A 13 -25.51 -20.47 5.93
N SER A 14 -26.05 -19.96 4.82
CA SER A 14 -26.56 -20.79 3.73
C SER A 14 -25.43 -20.99 2.72
N VAL A 15 -24.84 -22.18 2.71
CA VAL A 15 -23.81 -22.54 1.73
C VAL A 15 -24.51 -23.00 0.46
N MET A 16 -24.18 -22.34 -0.65
CA MET A 16 -24.68 -22.68 -1.98
C MET A 16 -24.32 -24.14 -2.32
N GLY A 17 -25.32 -25.02 -2.33
CA GLY A 17 -25.25 -26.35 -2.94
C GLY A 17 -24.63 -27.50 -2.15
N ILE A 18 -24.40 -27.38 -0.83
CA ILE A 18 -24.02 -28.56 -0.02
C ILE A 18 -25.28 -29.18 0.58
N ASP A 19 -25.66 -30.34 0.06
CA ASP A 19 -26.73 -31.15 0.65
C ASP A 19 -26.26 -31.72 2.00
N ILE A 20 -26.86 -31.26 3.09
CA ILE A 20 -26.53 -31.68 4.46
C ILE A 20 -26.83 -33.17 4.68
N GLU A 21 -27.71 -33.78 3.88
CA GLU A 21 -28.00 -35.22 3.96
C GLU A 21 -26.82 -36.08 3.49
N SER A 22 -25.96 -35.54 2.63
CA SER A 22 -24.71 -36.21 2.20
C SER A 22 -23.64 -36.29 3.31
N LEU A 23 -23.85 -35.59 4.43
CA LEU A 23 -22.96 -35.57 5.60
C LEU A 23 -23.41 -36.54 6.70
N ARG A 24 -24.53 -37.26 6.52
CA ARG A 24 -24.95 -38.29 7.48
C ARG A 24 -23.99 -39.48 7.38
N PRO A 25 -23.42 -39.96 8.51
CA PRO A 25 -22.57 -41.15 8.48
C PRO A 25 -23.41 -42.35 8.03
N THR A 26 -22.97 -43.05 6.99
CA THR A 26 -23.55 -44.36 6.66
C THR A 26 -23.15 -45.34 7.78
N PRO A 27 -24.05 -46.24 8.21
CA PRO A 27 -23.76 -47.21 9.28
C PRO A 27 -22.52 -48.07 9.01
N ASP A 28 -22.14 -48.20 7.72
CA ASP A 28 -21.12 -49.13 7.25
C ASP A 28 -19.73 -48.49 7.08
N SER A 29 -19.50 -47.26 7.55
CA SER A 29 -18.17 -46.66 7.52
C SER A 29 -17.33 -47.15 8.70
N PRO A 30 -16.24 -47.92 8.48
CA PRO A 30 -15.37 -48.33 9.55
C PRO A 30 -14.61 -47.11 10.05
N ASN A 31 -14.94 -46.70 11.28
CA ASN A 31 -14.21 -45.75 12.10
C ASN A 31 -14.10 -44.34 11.53
N GLY A 32 -15.15 -43.52 11.69
CA GLY A 32 -15.11 -42.08 12.07
C GLY A 32 -14.19 -41.08 11.34
N GLN A 33 -13.46 -41.50 10.31
CA GLN A 33 -12.40 -40.72 9.66
C GLN A 33 -12.91 -39.90 8.48
N SER A 34 -14.10 -40.20 7.96
CA SER A 34 -14.69 -39.46 6.84
C SER A 34 -15.19 -38.08 7.30
N VAL A 35 -15.93 -37.99 8.40
CA VAL A 35 -16.56 -36.72 8.86
C VAL A 35 -15.50 -35.69 9.30
N ARG A 36 -14.42 -36.13 9.96
CA ARG A 36 -13.35 -35.24 10.43
C ARG A 36 -12.58 -34.56 9.29
N ARG A 37 -12.40 -35.25 8.16
CA ARG A 37 -11.69 -34.69 6.99
C ARG A 37 -12.51 -33.60 6.30
N PHE A 38 -13.83 -33.77 6.19
CA PHE A 38 -14.70 -32.76 5.59
C PHE A 38 -14.83 -31.51 6.47
N VAL A 39 -14.96 -31.67 7.80
CA VAL A 39 -15.00 -30.54 8.74
C VAL A 39 -13.67 -29.79 8.73
N LYS A 40 -12.54 -30.49 8.72
CA LYS A 40 -11.22 -29.85 8.63
C LYS A 40 -11.02 -29.08 7.32
N GLY A 41 -11.41 -29.67 6.18
CA GLY A 41 -11.32 -29.01 4.88
C GLY A 41 -12.22 -27.76 4.76
N ALA A 42 -13.42 -27.79 5.35
CA ALA A 42 -14.31 -26.64 5.40
C ALA A 42 -13.78 -25.55 6.35
N LEU A 43 -13.21 -25.92 7.51
CA LEU A 43 -12.58 -24.97 8.41
C LEU A 43 -11.33 -24.33 7.79
N ASP A 44 -10.45 -25.12 7.16
CA ASP A 44 -9.27 -24.62 6.46
C ASP A 44 -9.66 -23.67 5.30
N PHE A 45 -10.79 -23.94 4.62
CA PHE A 45 -11.32 -23.06 3.58
C PHE A 45 -11.89 -21.75 4.12
N VAL A 46 -12.62 -21.80 5.25
CA VAL A 46 -13.13 -20.58 5.94
C VAL A 46 -11.98 -19.76 6.52
N ASP A 47 -10.95 -20.39 7.09
CA ASP A 47 -9.75 -19.71 7.58
C ASP A 47 -8.98 -19.05 6.42
N GLY A 48 -8.88 -19.74 5.27
CA GLY A 48 -8.33 -19.19 4.04
C GLY A 48 -9.13 -18.03 3.43
N LEU A 49 -10.45 -18.01 3.64
CA LEU A 49 -11.34 -16.91 3.26
C LEU A 49 -11.25 -15.72 4.23
N LEU A 50 -10.89 -15.96 5.49
CA LEU A 50 -10.66 -14.93 6.51
C LEU A 50 -9.23 -14.37 6.46
N THR A 51 -8.27 -15.08 5.86
CA THR A 51 -6.92 -14.57 5.60
C THR A 51 -6.82 -13.88 4.25
N SER A 52 -7.34 -12.67 4.17
CA SER A 52 -6.74 -11.51 3.49
C SER A 52 -7.85 -10.53 3.15
N VAL A 53 -8.29 -9.79 4.17
CA VAL A 53 -8.68 -8.41 3.89
C VAL A 53 -7.37 -7.64 3.95
N GLU A 54 -6.75 -7.40 2.79
CA GLU A 54 -5.94 -6.20 2.65
C GLU A 54 -6.87 -5.08 3.10
N GLN A 55 -6.60 -4.49 4.26
CA GLN A 55 -7.12 -3.18 4.57
C GLN A 55 -6.71 -2.33 3.38
N THR A 56 -7.65 -2.06 2.46
CA THR A 56 -7.53 -0.99 1.47
C THR A 56 -7.58 0.30 2.29
N SER A 57 -6.52 0.52 3.05
CA SER A 57 -6.23 1.73 3.78
C SER A 57 -6.04 2.77 2.69
N SER A 58 -7.15 3.44 2.38
CA SER A 58 -7.23 4.68 1.61
C SER A 58 -6.16 4.83 0.52
N LEU A 59 -6.55 4.66 -0.75
CA LEU A 59 -5.74 5.05 -1.92
C LEU A 59 -5.20 6.49 -1.84
N ILE A 60 -5.78 7.31 -0.95
CA ILE A 60 -5.38 8.67 -0.63
C ILE A 60 -4.45 8.67 0.59
N PRO A 61 -3.21 9.16 0.47
CA PRO A 61 -2.29 9.34 1.59
C PRO A 61 -2.85 10.27 2.66
N GLU A 62 -2.58 10.00 3.94
CA GLU A 62 -3.05 10.86 5.04
C GLU A 62 -2.24 12.16 5.21
N ARG A 63 -0.99 12.15 4.73
CA ARG A 63 -0.06 13.27 4.89
C ARG A 63 0.72 13.55 3.62
N TYR A 64 1.19 14.79 3.52
CA TYR A 64 2.22 15.13 2.56
C TYR A 64 3.50 14.36 2.88
N SER A 65 4.18 13.88 1.85
CA SER A 65 5.50 13.29 2.00
C SER A 65 6.34 13.55 0.76
N LEU A 66 7.63 13.77 0.95
CA LEU A 66 8.64 13.68 -0.09
C LEU A 66 9.59 12.54 0.33
N SER A 67 9.81 11.56 -0.54
CA SER A 67 10.75 10.46 -0.30
C SER A 67 12.14 10.83 -0.77
N GLN A 68 13.15 10.16 -0.20
CA GLN A 68 14.48 10.24 -0.78
C GLN A 68 14.48 9.63 -2.18
N ASN A 69 15.23 10.25 -3.10
CA ASN A 69 15.35 9.73 -4.45
C ASN A 69 16.06 8.36 -4.45
N TYR A 70 15.65 7.46 -5.34
CA TYR A 70 16.28 6.14 -5.48
C TYR A 70 16.54 5.81 -6.95
N PRO A 71 17.77 5.37 -7.32
CA PRO A 71 18.96 5.24 -6.45
C PRO A 71 19.50 6.60 -5.98
N ASN A 72 20.29 6.61 -4.90
CA ASN A 72 21.10 7.76 -4.47
C ASN A 72 22.36 7.25 -3.74
N PRO A 73 23.58 7.44 -4.27
CA PRO A 73 23.93 8.20 -5.48
C PRO A 73 23.31 7.63 -6.76
N PHE A 74 23.14 8.45 -7.81
CA PHE A 74 22.49 8.05 -9.07
C PHE A 74 23.32 8.42 -10.31
N ASN A 75 23.08 7.73 -11.44
CA ASN A 75 23.73 7.96 -12.73
C ASN A 75 22.84 7.55 -13.94
N PRO A 76 22.51 8.45 -14.86
CA PRO A 76 22.14 9.85 -14.62
C PRO A 76 20.68 9.96 -14.18
N THR A 77 19.97 8.84 -14.01
CA THR A 77 18.53 8.81 -13.74
C THR A 77 18.23 8.33 -12.32
N THR A 78 17.23 8.95 -11.70
CA THR A 78 16.70 8.56 -10.38
C THR A 78 15.19 8.77 -10.34
N LYS A 79 14.52 8.16 -9.37
CA LYS A 79 13.08 8.32 -9.15
C LYS A 79 12.83 9.05 -7.85
N ILE A 80 11.85 9.95 -7.85
CA ILE A 80 11.42 10.73 -6.68
C ILE A 80 9.96 10.42 -6.41
N ASN A 81 9.67 9.90 -5.22
CA ASN A 81 8.32 9.55 -4.80
C ASN A 81 7.78 10.59 -3.83
N PHE A 82 6.51 10.96 -3.98
CA PHE A 82 5.84 11.89 -3.09
C PHE A 82 4.35 11.60 -2.97
N SER A 83 3.74 12.09 -1.90
CA SER A 83 2.33 11.88 -1.59
C SER A 83 1.62 13.19 -1.28
N LEU A 84 0.36 13.28 -1.72
CA LEU A 84 -0.52 14.42 -1.53
C LEU A 84 -1.82 13.95 -0.84
N PRO A 85 -2.18 14.50 0.34
CA PRO A 85 -3.43 14.15 1.02
C PRO A 85 -4.64 14.94 0.49
N LYS A 86 -4.41 16.00 -0.29
CA LYS A 86 -5.46 16.85 -0.87
C LYS A 86 -5.03 17.36 -2.25
N ASN A 87 -6.01 17.69 -3.07
CA ASN A 87 -5.79 18.29 -4.38
C ASN A 87 -5.11 19.66 -4.23
N GLY A 88 -4.21 20.00 -5.15
CA GLY A 88 -3.52 21.28 -5.12
C GLY A 88 -2.47 21.42 -6.22
N ILE A 89 -1.95 22.63 -6.36
CA ILE A 89 -0.77 22.88 -7.20
C ILE A 89 0.43 22.25 -6.51
N VAL A 90 1.20 21.48 -7.27
CA VAL A 90 2.45 20.88 -6.83
C VAL A 90 3.57 21.45 -7.68
N THR A 91 4.63 21.90 -7.01
CA THR A 91 5.88 22.25 -7.65
C THR A 91 6.98 21.35 -7.13
N LEU A 92 7.71 20.70 -8.05
CA LEU A 92 8.91 19.92 -7.75
C LEU A 92 10.05 20.48 -8.58
N LYS A 93 11.04 21.05 -7.91
CA LYS A 93 12.16 21.76 -8.55
C LYS A 93 13.50 21.25 -8.05
N VAL A 94 14.50 21.26 -8.91
CA VAL A 94 15.88 20.87 -8.62
C VAL A 94 16.76 22.12 -8.58
N PHE A 95 17.68 22.16 -7.62
CA PHE A 95 18.60 23.26 -7.36
C PHE A 95 20.04 22.74 -7.22
N ASP A 96 21.00 23.58 -7.61
CA ASP A 96 22.41 23.35 -7.30
C ASP A 96 22.77 23.79 -5.86
N VAL A 97 24.04 23.63 -5.49
CA VAL A 97 24.57 24.00 -4.16
C VAL A 97 24.52 25.50 -3.87
N LEU A 98 24.37 26.34 -4.89
CA LEU A 98 24.23 27.79 -4.76
C LEU A 98 22.76 28.22 -4.64
N GLY A 99 21.83 27.26 -4.68
CA GLY A 99 20.39 27.52 -4.65
C GLY A 99 19.82 27.99 -5.99
N LYS A 100 20.58 27.88 -7.09
CA LYS A 100 20.07 28.19 -8.43
C LYS A 100 19.17 27.05 -8.90
N GLU A 101 17.98 27.39 -9.38
CA GLU A 101 17.09 26.43 -10.03
C GLU A 101 17.74 25.91 -11.32
N VAL A 102 17.88 24.59 -11.43
CA VAL A 102 18.45 23.93 -12.62
C VAL A 102 17.38 23.24 -13.46
N MET A 103 16.28 22.81 -12.85
CA MET A 103 15.19 22.12 -13.55
C MET A 103 13.90 22.20 -12.74
N THR A 104 12.77 22.36 -13.44
CA THR A 104 11.43 22.13 -12.88
C THR A 104 10.93 20.77 -13.39
N LEU A 105 10.65 19.84 -12.48
CA LEU A 105 10.14 18.49 -12.80
C LEU A 105 8.62 18.46 -12.86
N ILE A 106 7.96 19.22 -11.97
CA ILE A 106 6.50 19.32 -11.87
C ILE A 106 6.14 20.76 -11.54
N ASN A 107 5.11 21.30 -12.20
CA ASN A 107 4.48 22.57 -11.89
C ASN A 107 3.02 22.58 -12.38
N GLU A 108 2.16 21.80 -11.74
CA GLU A 108 0.78 21.63 -12.19
C GLU A 108 -0.17 21.27 -11.04
N GLN A 109 -1.47 21.35 -11.31
CA GLN A 109 -2.51 20.87 -10.41
C GLN A 109 -2.52 19.34 -10.39
N LYS A 110 -2.41 18.73 -9.20
CA LYS A 110 -2.54 17.29 -8.98
C LYS A 110 -3.69 17.00 -8.02
N ASN A 111 -4.28 15.82 -8.15
CA ASN A 111 -5.26 15.32 -7.19
C ASN A 111 -4.55 14.70 -5.97
N ALA A 112 -5.29 14.39 -4.92
CA ALA A 112 -4.77 13.61 -3.81
C ALA A 112 -4.34 12.22 -4.29
N GLY A 113 -3.19 11.73 -3.83
CA GLY A 113 -2.60 10.48 -4.30
C GLY A 113 -1.09 10.41 -4.09
N SER A 114 -0.52 9.27 -4.45
CA SER A 114 0.93 9.05 -4.48
C SER A 114 1.44 9.09 -5.92
N TYR A 115 2.62 9.67 -6.10
CA TYR A 115 3.22 9.94 -7.40
C TYR A 115 4.70 9.56 -7.41
N GLU A 116 5.15 9.13 -8.58
CA GLU A 116 6.55 8.90 -8.90
C GLU A 116 6.91 9.80 -10.10
N VAL A 117 8.08 10.43 -10.04
CA VAL A 117 8.63 11.18 -11.16
C VAL A 117 10.07 10.77 -11.38
N GLU A 118 10.40 10.54 -12.64
CA GLU A 118 11.77 10.27 -13.07
C GLU A 118 12.52 11.59 -13.27
N PHE A 119 13.72 11.68 -12.72
CA PHE A 119 14.66 12.77 -12.97
C PHE A 119 15.87 12.24 -13.72
N ASN A 120 16.07 12.75 -14.94
CA ASN A 120 17.25 12.50 -15.76
C ASN A 120 18.18 13.72 -15.75
N ALA A 121 19.37 13.55 -15.19
CA ALA A 121 20.37 14.58 -15.01
C ALA A 121 21.54 14.48 -16.03
N GLY A 122 21.34 13.86 -17.19
CA GLY A 122 22.41 13.59 -18.16
C GLY A 122 23.18 14.83 -18.64
N ASN A 123 22.57 16.02 -18.55
CA ASN A 123 23.16 17.31 -18.93
C ASN A 123 23.77 18.08 -17.75
N LEU A 124 23.79 17.50 -16.55
CA LEU A 124 24.33 18.13 -15.34
C LEU A 124 25.69 17.53 -14.96
N ALA A 125 26.53 18.31 -14.29
CA ALA A 125 27.82 17.83 -13.79
C ALA A 125 27.64 16.99 -12.51
N SER A 126 28.53 16.01 -12.29
CA SER A 126 28.58 15.24 -11.04
C SER A 126 28.67 16.16 -9.83
N GLY A 127 27.92 15.87 -8.78
CA GLY A 127 27.87 16.73 -7.60
C GLY A 127 26.62 16.56 -6.74
N ALA A 128 26.54 17.39 -5.70
CA ALA A 128 25.37 17.48 -4.85
C ALA A 128 24.31 18.39 -5.45
N TYR A 129 23.06 17.95 -5.41
CA TYR A 129 21.89 18.72 -5.81
C TYR A 129 20.82 18.62 -4.74
N PHE A 130 19.86 19.53 -4.79
CA PHE A 130 18.72 19.55 -3.91
C PHE A 130 17.44 19.53 -4.73
N PHE A 131 16.42 18.83 -4.25
CA PHE A 131 15.08 18.94 -4.82
C PHE A 131 14.10 19.40 -3.75
N ARG A 132 13.21 20.30 -4.13
CA ARG A 132 12.18 20.87 -3.25
C ARG A 132 10.81 20.55 -3.81
N MET A 133 9.96 19.96 -2.98
CA MET A 133 8.53 19.88 -3.24
C MET A 133 7.81 20.98 -2.46
N GLN A 134 6.88 21.67 -3.11
CA GLN A 134 5.96 22.60 -2.45
C GLN A 134 4.52 22.38 -2.93
N SER A 135 3.57 22.34 -1.99
CA SER A 135 2.13 22.27 -2.26
C SER A 135 1.34 22.89 -1.10
N GLY A 136 0.63 23.99 -1.37
CA GLY A 136 0.04 24.81 -0.30
C GLY A 136 1.11 25.25 0.71
N GLU A 137 0.85 25.02 2.00
CA GLU A 137 1.78 25.31 3.10
C GLU A 137 2.90 24.26 3.27
N PHE A 138 2.80 23.10 2.59
CA PHE A 138 3.82 22.07 2.69
C PHE A 138 5.03 22.42 1.82
N SER A 139 6.22 22.39 2.40
CA SER A 139 7.50 22.53 1.69
C SER A 139 8.54 21.60 2.31
N GLU A 140 9.10 20.68 1.52
CA GLU A 140 10.18 19.78 1.95
C GLU A 140 11.31 19.78 0.92
N ILE A 141 12.55 19.74 1.41
CA ILE A 141 13.78 19.73 0.61
C ILE A 141 14.57 18.47 0.95
N LYS A 142 15.13 17.82 -0.08
CA LYS A 142 16.08 16.71 0.10
C LYS A 142 17.31 16.88 -0.79
N ARG A 143 18.40 16.26 -0.34
CA ARG A 143 19.70 16.27 -1.03
C ARG A 143 19.91 14.96 -1.79
N MET A 144 20.40 15.06 -3.02
CA MET A 144 20.79 13.94 -3.87
C MET A 144 22.23 14.08 -4.39
N MET A 145 22.87 12.96 -4.73
CA MET A 145 24.22 12.91 -5.27
C MET A 145 24.20 12.32 -6.68
N LEU A 146 24.60 13.12 -7.68
CA LEU A 146 24.81 12.66 -9.05
C LEU A 146 26.28 12.21 -9.21
N ILE A 147 26.48 11.01 -9.72
CA ILE A 147 27.78 10.46 -10.09
C ILE A 147 27.77 10.08 -11.57
N LYS A 148 28.77 10.51 -12.33
CA LYS A 148 29.00 10.20 -13.74
C LYS A 148 30.47 9.85 -13.92
#